data_AF-A0A524B377-F1
#
_entry.id   AF-A0A524B377-F1
#
_cell.length_a   1.000
_cell.length_b   1.000
_cell.length_c   1.000
_cell.angle_alpha   90.00
_cell.angle_beta   90.00
_cell.angle_gamma   90.00
#
_symmetry.space_group_name_H-M   'P 1'
#
loop_
_entity.id
_entity.type
_entity.pdbx_description
1 polymer ?
#
loop_
_entity_poly.entity_id
_entity_poly.type
_entity_poly.pdbx_seq_one_letter_code
_entity_poly.pdbx_strand_id
1 'polypeptide(L)'
;MSESMDDEWVGLPMMLKVEEAAAVLRIARSTAYELATLYLEGGGTAGLPVLRVGSCLRVPRFALLHLVTTGELVVLRPPVPA
;
A
#
# COMPACT_ATOMS: atom_id res chain seq x y z
N MET A 1 8.18 4.10 30.75
CA MET A 1 6.98 3.81 29.93
C MET A 1 7.27 4.28 28.51
N SER A 2 7.98 3.47 27.72
CA SER A 2 8.43 3.89 26.38
C SER A 2 8.56 2.73 25.39
N GLU A 3 7.79 1.65 25.53
CA GLU A 3 7.94 0.43 24.71
C GLU A 3 6.76 0.10 23.79
N SER A 4 5.84 1.03 23.49
CA SER A 4 4.54 0.62 22.94
C SER A 4 4.12 1.24 21.61
N MET A 5 4.99 1.90 20.85
CA MET A 5 4.61 2.45 19.53
C MET A 5 5.21 1.69 18.34
N ASP A 6 6.23 0.84 18.57
CA ASP A 6 6.87 0.04 17.53
C ASP A 6 6.20 -1.35 17.36
N ASP A 7 5.60 -1.91 18.41
CA ASP A 7 5.01 -3.27 18.41
C ASP A 7 3.78 -3.39 17.48
N GLU A 8 2.98 -2.31 17.36
CA GLU A 8 1.77 -2.29 16.54
C GLU A 8 2.07 -2.46 15.04
N TRP A 9 3.28 -2.06 14.61
CA TRP A 9 3.74 -2.23 13.23
C TRP A 9 4.39 -3.60 12.99
N VAL A 10 4.97 -4.23 14.01
CA VAL A 10 5.64 -5.54 13.92
C VAL A 10 4.63 -6.67 13.70
N GLY A 11 3.40 -6.54 14.22
CA GLY A 11 2.33 -7.52 14.03
C GLY A 11 1.65 -7.51 12.65
N LEU A 12 1.92 -6.51 11.81
CA LEU A 12 1.27 -6.42 10.51
C LEU A 12 1.84 -7.46 9.52
N PRO A 13 0.98 -8.15 8.75
CA PRO A 13 1.44 -9.05 7.71
C PRO A 13 2.27 -8.30 6.68
N MET A 14 3.22 -8.99 6.06
CA MET A 14 4.07 -8.42 4.99
C MET A 14 3.24 -7.86 3.82
N MET A 15 2.07 -8.45 3.59
CA MET A 15 1.12 -8.07 2.55
C MET A 15 -0.22 -7.79 3.20
N LEU A 16 -0.66 -6.53 3.16
CA LEU A 16 -1.97 -6.11 3.65
C LEU A 16 -3.03 -6.25 2.55
N LYS A 17 -4.27 -6.46 2.94
CA LYS A 17 -5.43 -6.20 2.07
C LYS A 17 -5.59 -4.69 1.87
N VAL A 18 -6.28 -4.30 0.81
CA VAL A 18 -6.59 -2.88 0.54
C VAL A 18 -7.38 -2.26 1.71
N GLU A 19 -8.30 -3.01 2.33
CA GLU A 19 -9.07 -2.55 3.48
C GLU A 19 -8.22 -2.36 4.75
N GLU A 20 -7.22 -3.23 4.95
CA GLU A 20 -6.27 -3.12 6.07
C GLU A 20 -5.37 -1.89 5.88
N ALA A 21 -4.88 -1.65 4.66
CA ALA A 21 -4.16 -0.43 4.33
C ALA A 21 -5.04 0.83 4.49
N ALA A 22 -6.33 0.75 4.13
CA ALA A 22 -7.28 1.84 4.35
C ALA A 22 -7.41 2.19 5.83
N ALA A 23 -7.48 1.17 6.70
CA ALA A 23 -7.52 1.37 8.14
C ALA A 23 -6.23 2.01 8.68
N VAL A 24 -5.07 1.56 8.23
CA VAL A 24 -3.75 2.14 8.58
C VAL A 24 -3.67 3.61 8.16
N LEU A 25 -4.11 3.93 6.94
CA LEU A 25 -4.12 5.29 6.40
C LEU A 25 -5.27 6.16 6.93
N ARG A 26 -6.22 5.57 7.67
CA ARG A 26 -7.45 6.21 8.18
C ARG A 26 -8.29 6.86 7.08
N ILE A 27 -8.45 6.16 5.96
CA ILE A 27 -9.30 6.59 4.83
C ILE A 27 -10.46 5.63 4.60
N ALA A 28 -11.48 6.10 3.88
CA ALA A 28 -12.58 5.24 3.47
C ALA A 28 -12.09 4.09 2.58
N ARG A 29 -12.70 2.91 2.73
CA ARG A 29 -12.38 1.73 1.91
C ARG A 29 -12.54 2.00 0.41
N SER A 30 -13.60 2.70 0.02
CA SER A 30 -13.84 3.09 -1.39
C SER A 30 -12.68 3.90 -1.96
N THR A 31 -12.22 4.92 -1.21
CA THR A 31 -11.06 5.73 -1.59
C THR A 31 -9.79 4.90 -1.73
N ALA A 32 -9.55 3.94 -0.83
CA ALA A 32 -8.40 3.04 -0.94
C ALA A 32 -8.45 2.17 -2.22
N TYR A 33 -9.63 1.69 -2.62
CA TYR A 33 -9.80 0.92 -3.86
C TYR A 33 -9.66 1.78 -5.11
N GLU A 34 -10.14 3.02 -5.08
CA GLU A 34 -9.92 4.00 -6.17
C GLU A 34 -8.43 4.28 -6.36
N LEU A 35 -7.71 4.55 -5.26
CA LEU A 35 -6.26 4.77 -5.28
C LEU A 35 -5.49 3.52 -5.74
N ALA A 36 -5.94 2.32 -5.37
CA ALA A 36 -5.34 1.07 -5.85
C ALA A 36 -5.52 0.89 -7.36
N THR A 37 -6.67 1.26 -7.90
CA THR A 37 -6.94 1.24 -9.35
C THR A 37 -6.04 2.22 -10.07
N LEU A 38 -5.96 3.46 -9.57
CA LEU A 38 -5.09 4.50 -10.12
C LEU A 38 -3.62 4.05 -10.19
N TYR A 39 -3.14 3.33 -9.18
CA TYR A 39 -1.78 2.79 -9.16
C TYR A 39 -1.54 1.74 -10.25
N LEU A 40 -2.51 0.87 -10.50
CA LEU A 40 -2.40 -0.18 -11.52
C LEU A 40 -2.47 0.38 -12.95
N GLU A 41 -3.31 1.39 -13.17
CA GLU A 41 -3.51 2.05 -14.46
C GLU A 41 -2.38 3.03 -14.76
N GLY A 42 -1.94 3.80 -13.77
CA GLY A 42 -0.88 4.80 -13.88
C GLY A 42 0.54 4.23 -13.83
N GLY A 43 0.72 2.91 -13.97
CA GLY A 43 2.05 2.28 -13.99
C GLY A 43 2.85 2.46 -12.69
N GLY A 44 2.17 2.67 -11.56
CA GLY A 44 2.81 2.86 -10.26
C GLY A 44 3.24 4.30 -9.93
N THR A 45 2.79 5.29 -10.69
CA THR A 45 3.19 6.71 -10.51
C THR A 45 2.26 7.53 -9.62
N ALA A 46 1.05 7.02 -9.33
CA ALA A 46 0.05 7.69 -8.49
C ALA A 46 -0.80 6.66 -7.73
N GLY A 47 -1.44 7.05 -6.63
CA GLY A 47 -2.40 6.21 -5.91
C GLY A 47 -1.82 5.41 -4.75
N LEU A 48 -2.37 4.21 -4.51
CA LEU A 48 -1.99 3.33 -3.41
C LEU A 48 -1.15 2.17 -3.93
N PRO A 49 0.07 1.94 -3.41
CA PRO A 49 0.97 0.91 -3.92
C PRO A 49 0.38 -0.48 -3.73
N VAL A 50 -0.01 -1.13 -4.83
CA VAL A 50 -0.63 -2.47 -4.83
C VAL A 50 0.03 -3.42 -5.81
N LEU A 51 0.09 -4.69 -5.42
CA LEU A 51 0.41 -5.84 -6.23
C LEU A 51 -0.86 -6.65 -6.51
N ARG A 52 -0.97 -7.15 -7.74
CA ARG A 52 -1.98 -8.13 -8.11
C ARG A 52 -1.41 -9.53 -7.91
N VAL A 53 -2.00 -10.29 -7.00
CA VAL A 53 -1.65 -11.68 -6.71
C VAL A 53 -2.86 -12.54 -7.04
N GLY A 54 -2.88 -13.11 -8.26
CA GLY A 54 -4.06 -13.77 -8.80
C GLY A 54 -5.24 -12.81 -8.93
N SER A 55 -6.38 -13.16 -8.35
CA SER A 55 -7.58 -12.30 -8.30
C SER A 55 -7.54 -11.24 -7.20
N CYS A 56 -6.54 -11.29 -6.30
CA CYS A 56 -6.48 -10.44 -5.12
C CYS A 56 -5.55 -9.24 -5.32
N LEU A 57 -5.91 -8.12 -4.69
CA LEU A 57 -5.02 -6.98 -4.50
C LEU A 57 -4.36 -7.05 -3.12
N ARG A 58 -3.06 -6.76 -3.07
CA ARG A 58 -2.27 -6.74 -1.85
C ARG A 58 -1.38 -5.50 -1.82
N VAL A 59 -1.32 -4.86 -0.66
CA VAL A 59 -0.48 -3.69 -0.39
C VAL A 59 0.76 -4.19 0.35
N PRO A 60 1.97 -4.08 -0.22
CA PRO A 60 3.18 -4.44 0.50
C PRO A 60 3.41 -3.48 1.66
N ARG A 61 3.65 -4.01 2.87
CA ARG A 61 3.88 -3.20 4.08
C ARG A 61 5.02 -2.21 3.89
N PHE A 62 6.11 -2.63 3.24
CA PHE A 62 7.27 -1.77 3.02
C PHE A 62 6.95 -0.58 2.09
N ALA A 63 6.11 -0.78 1.07
CA ALA A 63 5.75 0.27 0.13
C ALA A 63 4.79 1.28 0.76
N LEU A 64 3.86 0.79 1.58
CA LEU A 64 3.00 1.63 2.39
C LEU A 64 3.82 2.46 3.40
N LEU A 65 4.76 1.82 4.10
CA LEU A 65 5.67 2.49 5.03
C LEU A 65 6.50 3.57 4.33
N HIS A 66 7.06 3.26 3.15
CA HIS A 66 7.81 4.22 2.36
C HIS A 66 6.95 5.42 1.97
N LEU A 67 5.73 5.19 1.47
CA LEU A 67 4.79 6.25 1.12
C LEU A 67 4.47 7.16 2.30
N VAL A 68 4.16 6.61 3.48
CA VAL A 68 3.77 7.43 4.64
C VAL A 68 4.96 8.17 5.28
N THR A 69 6.19 7.66 5.12
CA THR A 69 7.38 8.27 5.72
C THR A 69 8.08 9.28 4.80
N THR A 70 8.03 9.05 3.49
CA THR A 70 8.73 9.90 2.49
C THR A 70 7.77 10.76 1.67
N GLY A 71 6.50 10.36 1.56
CA GLY A 71 5.55 10.92 0.59
C GLY A 71 5.75 10.40 -0.84
N GLU A 72 6.74 9.53 -1.08
CA GLU A 72 7.09 9.01 -2.39
C GLU A 72 6.46 7.65 -2.65
N LEU A 73 6.11 7.40 -3.92
CA LEU A 73 5.57 6.12 -4.34
C LEU A 73 6.69 5.17 -4.77
N VAL A 74 6.66 3.96 -4.25
CA VAL A 74 7.48 2.86 -4.76
C VAL A 74 6.83 2.32 -6.02
N VAL A 75 7.59 2.23 -7.11
CA VAL A 75 7.18 1.54 -8.33
C VAL A 75 7.39 0.04 -8.14
N LEU A 76 6.30 -0.70 -7.93
CA LEU A 76 6.29 -2.12 -7.60
C LEU A 76 6.23 -3.01 -8.84
N ARG A 77 5.80 -2.47 -9.97
CA ARG A 77 5.79 -3.16 -11.27
C ARG A 77 6.89 -2.54 -12.13
N PRO A 78 7.83 -3.31 -12.72
CA PRO A 78 8.66 -2.77 -13.78
C PRO A 78 7.75 -2.32 -14.93
N PRO A 79 8.01 -1.15 -15.55
CA PRO A 79 7.19 -0.67 -16.66
C PRO A 79 7.11 -1.76 -17.74
N VAL A 80 5.90 -2.03 -18.25
CA VAL A 80 5.75 -2.93 -19.40
C VAL A 80 6.50 -2.27 -20.55
N PRO A 81 7.57 -2.88 -21.11
CA PRO A 81 8.23 -2.33 -22.28
C PRO A 81 7.22 -2.26 -23.43
N ALA A 82 7.22 -1.12 -24.13
CA ALA A 82 6.38 -0.87 -25.30
C ALA A 82 6.70 -1.84 -26.45
#